data_AF-A0A6L8I508-F1
#
_entry.id   AF-A0A6L8I508-F1
#
_cell.length_a   1.000
_cell.length_b   1.000
_cell.length_c   1.000
_cell.angle_alpha   90.00
_cell.angle_beta   90.00
_cell.angle_gamma   90.00
#
_symmetry.space_group_name_H-M   'P 1'
#
loop_
_entity.id
_entity.type
_entity.pdbx_description
1 polymer ?
#
loop_
_entity_poly.entity_id
_entity_poly.type
_entity_poly.pdbx_seq_one_letter_code
_entity_poly.pdbx_strand_id
1 'polypeptide(L)'
;MTDFEDPENTILIELQQGTVAVRLMPDIAPAHSERMKELARKGAYDGVIFHRVIEGFMAQTGDVEHGCHGDGLDLRKAGTGGSSLPDLPAEFSRIPHDRG
;
A
#
# COMPACT_ATOMS: atom_id res chain seq x y z
N MET A 1 21.26 -10.39 2.54
CA MET A 1 20.17 -9.52 3.02
C MET A 1 20.29 -8.24 2.23
N THR A 2 19.23 -7.80 1.56
CA THR A 2 19.22 -6.54 0.83
C THR A 2 19.42 -5.42 1.84
N ASP A 3 20.54 -4.71 1.78
CA ASP A 3 20.78 -3.56 2.66
C ASP A 3 19.92 -2.40 2.17
N PHE A 4 18.83 -2.13 2.90
CA PHE A 4 18.00 -0.94 2.67
C PHE A 4 18.61 0.23 3.43
N GLU A 5 18.85 1.36 2.74
CA GLU A 5 19.42 2.57 3.36
C GLU A 5 18.57 3.10 4.53
N ASP A 6 17.25 2.87 4.50
CA ASP A 6 16.31 3.26 5.55
C ASP A 6 15.26 2.16 5.81
N PRO A 7 15.55 1.21 6.72
CA PRO A 7 14.63 0.12 7.04
C PRO A 7 13.31 0.57 7.67
N GLU A 8 13.30 1.68 8.42
CA GLU A 8 12.09 2.18 9.10
C GLU A 8 11.10 2.81 8.10
N ASN A 9 11.60 3.34 6.99
CA ASN A 9 10.79 3.91 5.91
C ASN A 9 10.76 3.02 4.66
N THR A 10 11.01 1.71 4.79
CA THR A 10 10.88 0.77 3.68
C THR A 10 9.80 -0.26 3.96
N ILE A 11 8.81 -0.36 3.08
CA ILE A 11 7.80 -1.43 3.09
C ILE A 11 8.20 -2.50 2.07
N LEU A 12 8.21 -3.76 2.51
CA LEU A 12 8.40 -4.91 1.64
C LEU A 12 7.04 -5.53 1.34
N ILE A 13 6.70 -5.59 0.06
CA ILE A 13 5.51 -6.26 -0.42
C ILE A 13 5.95 -7.59 -1.03
N GLU A 14 5.66 -8.68 -0.35
CA GLU A 14 5.99 -10.03 -0.80
C GLU A 14 4.90 -10.55 -1.75
N LEU A 15 5.27 -10.74 -3.02
CA LEU A 15 4.39 -11.30 -4.04
C LEU A 15 4.89 -12.70 -4.43
N GLN A 16 4.01 -13.48 -5.06
CA GLN A 16 4.37 -14.82 -5.55
C GLN A 16 5.55 -14.80 -6.53
N GLN A 17 5.68 -13.72 -7.32
CA GLN A 17 6.70 -13.56 -8.35
C GLN A 17 7.93 -12.77 -7.86
N GLY A 18 7.96 -12.33 -6.60
CA GLY A 18 9.10 -11.59 -6.03
C GLY A 18 8.69 -10.52 -5.03
N THR A 19 9.69 -9.89 -4.41
CA THR A 19 9.49 -8.84 -3.41
C THR A 19 9.62 -7.46 -4.07
N VAL A 20 8.64 -6.59 -3.82
CA VAL A 20 8.70 -5.17 -4.19
C VAL A 20 9.07 -4.36 -2.95
N ALA A 21 10.15 -3.59 -3.02
CA ALA A 21 10.55 -2.67 -1.96
C ALA A 21 10.04 -1.27 -2.27
N VAL A 22 9.27 -0.69 -1.34
CA VAL A 22 8.69 0.65 -1.46
C VAL A 22 9.31 1.54 -0.39
N ARG A 23 10.07 2.56 -0.83
CA ARG A 23 10.59 3.60 0.06
C ARG A 23 9.52 4.65 0.30
N LEU A 24 9.18 4.88 1.57
CA LEU A 24 8.26 5.92 2.02
C LEU A 24 8.97 7.28 2.06
N MET A 25 8.19 8.36 2.00
CA MET A 25 8.68 9.73 2.01
C MET A 25 7.98 10.53 3.12
N PRO A 26 8.34 10.28 4.40
CA PRO A 26 7.70 10.93 5.55
C PRO A 26 7.87 12.46 5.54
N ASP A 27 8.92 12.99 4.91
CA ASP A 27 9.12 14.44 4.77
C ASP A 27 8.08 15.11 3.85
N ILE A 28 7.43 14.34 2.99
CA ILE A 28 6.43 14.83 2.04
C ILE A 28 5.02 14.50 2.50
N ALA A 29 4.80 13.25 2.91
CA ALA A 29 3.51 12.72 3.30
C ALA A 29 3.64 11.99 4.66
N PRO A 30 3.87 12.74 5.75
CA PRO A 30 4.11 12.15 7.07
C PRO A 30 2.93 11.31 7.56
N ALA A 31 1.69 11.82 7.42
CA ALA A 31 0.52 11.11 7.93
C ALA A 31 0.25 9.82 7.13
N HIS A 32 0.39 9.87 5.80
CA HIS A 32 0.21 8.68 4.97
C HIS A 32 1.33 7.65 5.18
N SER A 33 2.58 8.09 5.34
CA SER A 33 3.71 7.20 5.62
C SER A 33 3.50 6.47 6.95
N GLU A 34 3.09 7.17 8.00
CA GLU A 34 2.80 6.54 9.29
C GLU A 34 1.60 5.59 9.22
N ARG A 35 0.53 5.93 8.49
CA ARG A 35 -0.61 5.03 8.30
C ARG A 35 -0.22 3.74 7.57
N MET A 36 0.58 3.85 6.52
CA MET A 36 1.07 2.68 5.78
C MET A 36 1.89 1.76 6.69
N LYS A 37 2.80 2.34 7.51
CA LYS A 37 3.57 1.57 8.50
C LYS A 37 2.68 0.91 9.54
N GLU A 38 1.69 1.63 10.07
CA GLU A 38 0.76 1.12 11.08
C GLU A 38 -0.02 -0.10 10.56
N LEU A 39 -0.57 0.01 9.35
CA LEU A 39 -1.34 -1.07 8.73
C LEU A 39 -0.46 -2.26 8.36
N ALA A 40 0.75 -2.01 7.83
CA ALA A 40 1.71 -3.07 7.52
C ALA A 40 2.17 -3.82 8.78
N ARG A 41 2.53 -3.12 9.87
CA ARG A 41 2.94 -3.72 11.15
C ARG A 41 1.81 -4.53 11.81
N LYS A 42 0.55 -4.17 11.54
CA LYS A 42 -0.63 -4.92 12.00
C LYS A 42 -0.94 -6.15 11.14
N GLY A 43 -0.20 -6.38 10.05
CA GLY A 43 -0.49 -7.45 9.08
C GLY A 43 -1.79 -7.21 8.30
N ALA A 44 -2.30 -5.97 8.27
CA ALA A 44 -3.60 -5.66 7.66
C ALA A 44 -3.60 -5.86 6.14
N TYR A 45 -2.42 -5.78 5.51
CA TYR A 45 -2.25 -6.01 4.08
C TYR A 45 -1.99 -7.48 3.71
N ASP A 46 -1.82 -8.36 4.70
CA ASP A 46 -1.51 -9.77 4.45
C ASP A 46 -2.70 -10.45 3.77
N GLY A 47 -2.45 -11.02 2.58
CA GLY A 47 -3.49 -11.64 1.77
C GLY A 47 -4.38 -10.66 1.01
N VAL A 48 -4.09 -9.35 1.01
CA VAL A 48 -4.78 -8.36 0.16
C VAL A 48 -4.36 -8.54 -1.30
N ILE A 49 -5.34 -8.57 -2.21
CA ILE A 49 -5.09 -8.75 -3.63
C ILE A 49 -4.84 -7.42 -4.36
N PHE A 50 -4.23 -7.52 -5.54
CA PHE A 50 -4.29 -6.45 -6.55
C PHE A 50 -5.61 -6.60 -7.32
N HIS A 51 -6.61 -5.80 -6.94
CA HIS A 51 -7.94 -5.89 -7.52
C HIS A 51 -8.09 -5.11 -8.83
N ARG A 52 -7.17 -4.17 -9.12
CA ARG A 52 -7.21 -3.39 -10.36
C ARG A 52 -5.81 -3.21 -10.92
N VAL A 53 -5.57 -3.75 -12.12
CA VAL A 53 -4.30 -3.63 -12.83
C VAL A 53 -4.58 -3.13 -14.24
N ILE A 54 -3.94 -2.03 -14.62
CA ILE A 54 -4.04 -1.43 -15.95
C ILE A 54 -2.63 -1.34 -16.53
N GLU A 55 -2.41 -2.07 -17.62
CA GLU A 55 -1.13 -2.10 -18.33
C GLU A 55 -0.70 -0.70 -18.78
N GLY A 56 0.56 -0.36 -18.54
CA GLY A 56 1.12 0.95 -18.86
C GLY A 56 0.62 2.10 -17.98
N PHE A 57 -0.17 1.83 -16.93
CA PHE A 57 -0.66 2.85 -16.01
C PHE A 57 -0.34 2.54 -14.56
N MET A 58 -1.06 1.63 -13.92
CA MET A 58 -0.87 1.33 -12.49
C MET A 58 -1.50 0.00 -12.05
N ALA A 59 -1.05 -0.49 -10.91
CA ALA A 59 -1.65 -1.59 -10.17
C ALA A 59 -2.10 -1.09 -8.79
N GLN A 60 -3.37 -1.31 -8.45
CA GLN A 60 -4.01 -0.86 -7.22
C GLN A 60 -4.29 -2.05 -6.29
N THR A 61 -3.95 -1.86 -5.02
CA THR A 61 -4.13 -2.81 -3.91
C THR A 61 -4.48 -2.03 -2.63
N GLY A 62 -4.48 -2.69 -1.48
CA GLY A 62 -4.66 -2.05 -0.17
C GLY A 62 -6.10 -1.98 0.34
N ASP A 63 -7.05 -2.63 -0.34
CA ASP A 63 -8.41 -2.79 0.18
C ASP A 63 -8.42 -3.93 1.21
N VAL A 64 -8.34 -3.55 2.48
CA VAL A 64 -8.27 -4.48 3.63
C VAL A 64 -9.65 -5.02 4.07
N GLU A 65 -10.75 -4.52 3.50
CA GLU A 65 -12.11 -4.88 3.90
C GLU A 65 -12.76 -5.86 2.91
N HIS A 66 -12.58 -5.62 1.61
CA HIS A 66 -13.21 -6.39 0.54
C HIS A 66 -12.19 -7.05 -0.40
N GLY A 67 -10.91 -6.65 -0.31
CA GLY A 67 -9.81 -7.18 -1.11
C GLY A 67 -8.97 -8.25 -0.43
N CYS A 68 -9.34 -8.72 0.76
CA CYS A 68 -8.62 -9.77 1.49
C CYS A 68 -9.02 -11.17 1.00
N HIS A 69 -8.04 -12.05 0.82
CA HIS A 69 -8.26 -13.46 0.48
C HIS A 69 -9.13 -14.18 1.53
N GLY A 70 -9.96 -15.14 1.08
CA GLY A 70 -10.84 -15.92 1.96
C GLY A 70 -12.25 -15.31 2.09
N ASP A 71 -12.83 -15.40 3.29
CA ASP A 71 -14.23 -15.02 3.55
C ASP A 71 -14.51 -13.51 3.38
N GLY A 72 -13.47 -12.67 3.33
CA GLY A 72 -13.56 -11.23 3.10
C GLY A 72 -13.51 -10.81 1.63
N LEU A 73 -13.31 -11.74 0.70
CA LEU A 73 -13.14 -11.39 -0.72
C LEU A 73 -14.49 -11.12 -1.39
N ASP A 74 -14.78 -9.86 -1.68
CA ASP A 74 -15.88 -9.46 -2.56
C ASP A 74 -15.32 -8.70 -3.76
N LEU A 75 -15.04 -9.42 -4.85
CA LEU A 75 -14.48 -8.84 -6.08
C LEU A 75 -15.35 -7.73 -6.71
N ARG A 76 -16.65 -7.68 -6.39
CA ARG A 76 -17.54 -6.62 -6.90
C ARG A 76 -17.40 -5.32 -6.11
N LYS A 77 -16.87 -5.40 -4.88
CA LYS A 77 -16.64 -4.26 -3.98
C LYS A 77 -15.15 -3.98 -3.75
N ALA A 78 -14.26 -4.85 -4.20
CA ALA A 78 -12.83 -4.64 -4.10
C ALA A 78 -12.43 -3.31 -4.77
N GLY A 79 -11.78 -2.45 -4.00
CA GLY A 79 -11.43 -1.07 -4.34
C GLY A 79 -12.31 0.00 -3.69
N THR A 80 -13.37 -0.39 -2.95
CA THR A 80 -14.22 0.55 -2.19
C THR A 80 -14.08 0.41 -0.69
N GLY A 81 -13.39 -0.62 -0.21
CA GLY A 81 -13.18 -0.85 1.22
C GLY A 81 -12.06 0.00 1.81
N GLY A 82 -12.03 0.08 3.13
CA GLY A 82 -11.04 0.85 3.87
C GLY A 82 -10.59 0.18 5.16
N SER A 83 -9.61 0.78 5.83
CA SER A 83 -9.27 0.38 7.19
C SER A 83 -10.33 0.87 8.18
N SER A 84 -10.37 0.30 9.38
CA SER A 84 -11.18 0.82 10.50
C SER A 84 -10.72 2.19 11.03
N LEU A 85 -9.61 2.72 10.53
CA LEU A 85 -9.03 4.01 10.90
C LEU A 85 -9.66 5.15 10.08
N PRO A 86 -9.76 6.37 10.65
CA PRO A 86 -10.36 7.51 9.95
C PRO A 86 -9.54 7.94 8.72
N ASP A 87 -10.22 8.62 7.81
CA ASP A 87 -9.60 9.24 6.63
C ASP A 87 -8.53 10.27 7.04
N LEU A 88 -7.45 10.30 6.27
CA LEU A 88 -6.39 11.27 6.44
C LEU A 88 -6.68 12.55 5.66
N PRO A 89 -6.26 13.72 6.17
CA PRO A 89 -6.24 14.94 5.37
C PRO A 89 -5.26 14.78 4.19
N ALA A 90 -5.59 15.41 3.07
CA ALA A 90 -4.75 15.35 1.88
C ALA A 90 -3.39 16.06 2.10
N GLU A 91 -2.31 15.37 1.74
CA GLU A 91 -0.93 15.88 1.79
C GLU A 91 -0.44 16.12 0.36
N PHE A 92 -0.36 17.38 -0.05
CA PHE A 92 0.04 17.75 -1.40
C PHE A 92 1.53 18.11 -1.46
N SER A 93 2.22 17.67 -2.51
CA SER A 93 3.61 18.03 -2.77
C SER A 93 3.77 18.71 -4.13
N ARG A 94 4.88 19.44 -4.29
CA ARG A 94 5.28 20.03 -5.58
C ARG A 94 6.28 19.17 -6.33
N ILE A 95 6.62 18.00 -5.80
CA ILE A 95 7.60 17.10 -6.40
C ILE A 95 6.91 16.40 -7.58
N PRO A 96 7.49 16.44 -8.78
CA PRO A 96 6.92 15.76 -9.93
C PRO A 96 6.96 14.24 -9.72
N HIS A 97 5.95 13.55 -10.24
CA HIS A 97 5.97 12.09 -10.31
C HIS A 97 6.88 11.65 -11.46
N ASP A 98 7.98 11.00 -11.13
CA ASP A 98 8.82 10.31 -12.10
C ASP A 98 8.16 8.98 -12.49
N ARG A 99 8.21 8.63 -13.78
CA ARG A 99 7.78 7.31 -14.23
C ARG A 99 8.88 6.30 -13.90
N GLY A 100 8.50 5.24 -13.20
CA GLY A 100 9.28 3.99 -13.07
C GLY A 100 9.01 3.05 -14.22
#